data_AF-A8TCI2-F1
#
_entry.id   AF-A8TCI2-F1
#
_cell.length_a   1.000
_cell.length_b   1.000
_cell.length_c   1.000
_cell.angle_alpha   90.00
_cell.angle_beta   90.00
_cell.angle_gamma   90.00
#
_symmetry.space_group_name_H-M   'P 1'
#
loop_
_entity.id
_entity.type
_entity.pdbx_description
1 polymer ?
#
loop_
_entity_poly.entity_id
_entity_poly.type
_entity_poly.pdbx_seq_one_letter_code
_entity_poly.pdbx_strand_id
1 'polypeptide(L)'
;MNLYTLLSIISVICLILQFEPMASLTEWHAYNIRHGEWWRIVTGNLTHTNFAHLGMNLAGLWVIGFIFRPTVRNFLIVFIVLCAFVGAMNLFTNMSIYVGLSGVLHGLFGFWALAEVFDGRRSSLVL
;
A
#
# COMPACT_ATOMS: atom_id res chain seq x y z
N MET A 1 15.32 -6.16 11.85
CA MET A 1 14.65 -6.54 10.58
C MET A 1 15.23 -5.68 9.47
N ASN A 2 15.58 -6.25 8.31
CA ASN A 2 16.01 -5.46 7.15
C ASN A 2 14.80 -5.09 6.28
N LEU A 3 14.97 -4.18 5.31
CA LEU A 3 13.90 -3.73 4.42
C LEU A 3 13.28 -4.89 3.63
N TYR A 4 14.12 -5.78 3.09
CA TYR A 4 13.64 -6.90 2.26
C TYR A 4 12.77 -7.89 3.04
N THR A 5 13.11 -8.17 4.31
CA THR A 5 12.27 -8.97 5.21
C THR A 5 10.92 -8.30 5.41
N LEU A 6 10.87 -6.98 5.57
CA LEU A 6 9.60 -6.26 5.66
C LEU A 6 8.79 -6.37 4.36
N LEU A 7 9.41 -6.14 3.20
CA LEU A 7 8.73 -6.25 1.91
C LEU A 7 8.18 -7.67 1.66
N SER A 8 8.94 -8.70 2.03
CA SER A 8 8.48 -10.08 1.99
C SER A 8 7.30 -10.32 2.93
N ILE A 9 7.33 -9.79 4.16
CA ILE A 9 6.21 -9.90 5.10
C ILE A 9 4.95 -9.26 4.52
N ILE A 10 5.05 -8.03 3.99
CA ILE A 10 3.91 -7.35 3.35
C ILE A 10 3.39 -8.16 2.16
N SER A 11 4.30 -8.71 1.34
CA SER A 11 3.94 -9.54 0.18
C SER A 11 3.17 -10.80 0.58
N VAL A 12 3.63 -11.48 1.64
CA VAL A 12 2.95 -12.66 2.20
C VAL A 12 1.60 -12.30 2.79
N ILE A 13 1.50 -11.17 3.50
CA ILE A 13 0.21 -10.67 4.02
C ILE A 13 -0.77 -10.44 2.86
N CYS A 14 -0.37 -9.69 1.82
CA CYS A 14 -1.24 -9.45 0.66
C CYS A 14 -1.68 -10.75 -0.03
N LEU A 15 -0.79 -11.76 -0.09
CA LEU A 15 -1.14 -13.06 -0.65
C LEU A 15 -2.16 -13.81 0.21
N ILE A 16 -1.99 -13.83 1.54
CA ILE A 16 -2.91 -14.48 2.48
C ILE A 16 -4.29 -13.80 2.42
N LEU A 17 -4.32 -12.46 2.36
CA LEU A 17 -5.56 -11.70 2.28
C LEU A 17 -6.33 -11.90 0.97
N GLN A 18 -5.76 -12.59 -0.03
CA GLN A 18 -6.47 -12.92 -1.26
C GLN A 18 -7.47 -14.08 -1.10
N PHE A 19 -7.42 -14.83 0.02
CA PHE A 19 -8.26 -15.99 0.27
C PHE A 19 -9.40 -15.70 1.24
N GLU A 20 -10.55 -16.34 1.05
CA GLU A 20 -11.68 -16.26 1.99
C GLU A 20 -11.39 -17.03 3.30
N PRO A 21 -11.89 -16.57 4.46
CA PRO A 21 -12.74 -15.39 4.66
C PRO A 21 -11.98 -14.05 4.74
N MET A 22 -10.65 -14.05 4.65
CA MET A 22 -9.83 -12.87 4.89
C MET A 22 -10.05 -11.79 3.84
N ALA A 23 -10.24 -12.16 2.58
CA ALA A 23 -10.51 -11.24 1.48
C ALA A 23 -11.75 -10.37 1.77
N SER A 24 -12.90 -11.00 1.99
CA SER A 24 -14.14 -10.29 2.34
C SER A 24 -14.09 -9.57 3.69
N LEU A 25 -13.28 -10.00 4.65
CA LEU A 25 -13.11 -9.33 5.94
C LEU A 25 -12.26 -8.04 5.84
N THR A 26 -11.35 -7.99 4.88
CA THR A 26 -10.34 -6.92 4.79
C THR A 26 -10.53 -5.96 3.64
N GLU A 27 -11.33 -6.30 2.62
CA GLU A 27 -11.69 -5.38 1.53
C GLU A 27 -12.25 -4.07 2.07
N TRP A 28 -11.95 -2.98 1.38
CA TRP A 28 -12.54 -1.70 1.72
C TRP A 28 -13.99 -1.72 1.27
N HIS A 29 -14.93 -1.67 2.23
CA HIS A 29 -16.37 -1.67 1.94
C HIS A 29 -17.04 -0.50 2.67
N ALA A 30 -17.54 0.47 1.91
CA ALA A 30 -18.03 1.75 2.44
C ALA A 30 -19.14 1.56 3.47
N TYR A 31 -20.08 0.63 3.21
CA TYR A 31 -21.16 0.32 4.14
C TYR A 31 -20.59 -0.22 5.46
N ASN A 32 -19.70 -1.20 5.42
CA ASN A 32 -19.17 -1.83 6.64
C ASN A 32 -18.34 -0.86 7.47
N ILE A 33 -17.55 0.00 6.80
CA ILE A 33 -16.78 1.06 7.48
C ILE A 33 -17.72 1.99 8.25
N ARG A 34 -18.85 2.39 7.63
CA ARG A 34 -19.88 3.21 8.30
C ARG A 34 -20.59 2.47 9.44
N HIS A 35 -20.50 1.14 9.49
CA HIS A 35 -21.07 0.29 10.54
C HIS A 35 -20.03 -0.21 11.55
N GLY A 36 -18.85 0.42 11.63
CA GLY A 36 -17.86 0.18 12.68
C GLY A 36 -16.66 -0.68 12.28
N GLU A 37 -16.60 -1.16 11.04
CA GLU A 37 -15.47 -1.97 10.53
C GLU A 37 -14.31 -1.07 10.05
N TRP A 38 -13.82 -0.18 10.91
CA TRP A 38 -12.86 0.88 10.54
C TRP A 38 -11.49 0.36 10.12
N TRP A 39 -11.10 -0.87 10.51
CA TRP A 39 -9.85 -1.48 10.06
C TRP A 39 -9.78 -1.59 8.54
N ARG A 40 -10.94 -1.72 7.86
CA ARG A 40 -11.06 -1.78 6.39
C ARG A 40 -10.50 -0.56 5.68
N ILE A 41 -10.45 0.60 6.36
CA ILE A 41 -9.81 1.81 5.84
C ILE A 41 -8.34 1.52 5.51
N VAL A 42 -7.64 0.81 6.39
CA VAL A 42 -6.23 0.46 6.19
C VAL A 42 -6.10 -0.86 5.43
N THR A 43 -6.77 -1.92 5.88
CA THR A 43 -6.60 -3.28 5.34
C THR A 43 -7.08 -3.42 3.91
N GLY A 44 -8.03 -2.60 3.47
CA GLY A 44 -8.56 -2.66 2.11
C GLY A 44 -7.55 -2.26 1.02
N ASN A 45 -6.43 -1.63 1.40
CA ASN A 45 -5.32 -1.39 0.48
C ASN A 45 -4.46 -2.66 0.25
N LEU A 46 -4.68 -3.74 1.01
CA LEU A 46 -3.84 -4.95 0.98
C LEU A 46 -4.50 -6.11 0.20
N THR A 47 -5.81 -6.05 -0.05
CA THR A 47 -6.53 -7.00 -0.91
C THR A 47 -6.47 -6.57 -2.37
N HIS A 48 -6.68 -7.51 -3.30
CA HIS A 48 -6.62 -7.24 -4.73
C HIS A 48 -7.75 -7.93 -5.48
N THR A 49 -8.11 -7.40 -6.66
CA THR A 49 -9.17 -7.96 -7.51
C THR A 49 -8.80 -9.33 -8.10
N ASN A 50 -7.52 -9.56 -8.38
CA ASN A 50 -7.00 -10.82 -8.92
C ASN A 50 -5.47 -10.93 -8.72
N PHE A 51 -4.93 -12.13 -8.98
CA PHE A 51 -3.50 -12.40 -8.83
C PHE A 51 -2.60 -11.59 -9.77
N ALA A 52 -3.07 -11.21 -10.97
CA ALA A 52 -2.28 -10.38 -11.87
C ALA A 52 -2.13 -8.95 -11.33
N HIS A 53 -3.20 -8.37 -10.79
CA HIS A 53 -3.18 -7.08 -10.13
C HIS A 53 -2.31 -7.10 -8.86
N LEU A 54 -2.40 -8.16 -8.06
CA LEU A 54 -1.49 -8.40 -6.93
C LEU A 54 -0.03 -8.44 -7.40
N GLY A 55 0.28 -9.25 -8.41
CA GLY A 55 1.64 -9.39 -8.94
C GLY A 55 2.23 -8.06 -9.41
N MET A 56 1.44 -7.25 -10.13
CA MET A 56 1.84 -5.92 -10.57
C MET A 56 2.14 -4.98 -9.40
N ASN A 57 1.26 -4.94 -8.39
CA ASN A 57 1.46 -4.08 -7.22
C ASN A 57 2.66 -4.53 -6.36
N LEU A 58 2.86 -5.84 -6.18
CA LEU A 58 4.03 -6.35 -5.48
C LEU A 58 5.31 -6.02 -6.27
N ALA A 59 5.33 -6.18 -7.59
CA ALA A 59 6.47 -5.76 -8.40
C ALA A 59 6.79 -4.26 -8.20
N GLY A 60 5.76 -3.40 -8.22
CA GLY A 60 5.91 -1.97 -7.94
C GLY A 60 6.46 -1.69 -6.53
N LEU A 61 5.94 -2.38 -5.51
CA LEU A 61 6.40 -2.26 -4.12
C LEU A 61 7.91 -2.57 -3.99
N TRP A 62 8.35 -3.66 -4.61
CA TRP A 62 9.74 -4.08 -4.59
C TRP A 62 10.64 -3.12 -5.37
N VAL A 63 10.22 -2.67 -6.56
CA VAL A 63 10.95 -1.67 -7.36
C VAL A 63 11.17 -0.39 -6.56
N ILE A 64 10.12 0.16 -5.95
CA ILE A 64 10.22 1.36 -5.08
C ILE A 64 11.19 1.11 -3.92
N GLY A 65 11.08 -0.04 -3.25
CA GLY A 65 12.00 -0.42 -2.17
C GLY A 65 13.46 -0.49 -2.60
N PHE A 66 13.73 -0.96 -3.82
CA PHE A 66 15.09 -1.06 -4.37
C PHE A 66 15.68 0.28 -4.82
N ILE A 67 14.86 1.17 -5.38
CA ILE A 67 15.28 2.48 -5.85
C ILE A 67 15.66 3.36 -4.66
N PHE A 68 14.74 3.54 -3.72
CA PHE A 68 14.88 4.54 -2.65
C PHE A 68 15.56 4.01 -1.39
N ARG A 69 15.56 2.68 -1.19
CA ARG A 69 16.19 1.99 -0.05
C ARG A 69 15.95 2.65 1.31
N PRO A 70 14.69 2.96 1.68
CA PRO A 70 14.39 3.62 2.94
C PRO A 70 14.76 2.75 4.14
N THR A 71 14.97 3.39 5.29
CA THR A 71 15.04 2.64 6.55
C THR A 71 13.70 1.97 6.84
N VAL A 72 13.72 0.81 7.49
CA VAL A 72 12.50 0.05 7.86
C VAL A 72 11.48 0.91 8.60
N ARG A 73 11.95 1.73 9.55
CA ARG A 73 11.09 2.64 10.32
C ARG A 73 10.43 3.68 9.42
N ASN A 74 11.19 4.31 8.53
CA ASN A 74 10.64 5.31 7.61
C ASN A 74 9.63 4.69 6.65
N PHE A 75 9.95 3.51 6.07
CA PHE A 75 9.04 2.78 5.21
C PHE A 75 7.71 2.48 5.91
N LEU A 76 7.74 1.90 7.11
CA LEU A 76 6.53 1.54 7.85
C LEU A 76 5.64 2.75 8.16
N ILE A 77 6.25 3.85 8.61
CA ILE A 77 5.50 5.07 8.93
C ILE A 77 4.80 5.60 7.67
N VAL A 78 5.55 5.77 6.58
CA VAL A 78 5.00 6.31 5.33
C VAL A 78 3.93 5.36 4.76
N PHE A 79 4.20 4.05 4.75
CA PHE A 79 3.26 3.03 4.29
C PHE A 79 1.93 3.06 5.04
N ILE A 80 1.96 3.06 6.38
CA ILE A 80 0.75 3.05 7.22
C ILE A 80 -0.03 4.37 7.04
N VAL A 81 0.68 5.51 7.01
CA VAL A 81 0.07 6.83 6.79
C VAL A 81 -0.62 6.87 5.43
N LEU A 82 0.02 6.36 4.37
CA LEU A 82 -0.57 6.32 3.04
C LEU A 82 -1.75 5.36 2.94
N CYS A 83 -1.69 4.17 3.54
CA CYS A 83 -2.85 3.27 3.59
C CYS A 83 -4.05 3.94 4.28
N ALA A 84 -3.82 4.58 5.43
CA ALA A 84 -4.87 5.31 6.14
C ALA A 84 -5.39 6.50 5.32
N PHE A 85 -4.50 7.27 4.69
CA PHE A 85 -4.85 8.42 3.88
C PHE A 85 -5.68 8.02 2.65
N VAL A 86 -5.21 7.06 1.85
CA VAL A 86 -5.93 6.56 0.67
C VAL A 86 -7.29 6.00 1.06
N GLY A 87 -7.33 5.14 2.09
CA GLY A 87 -8.56 4.57 2.58
C GLY A 87 -9.56 5.60 3.11
N ALA A 88 -9.08 6.66 3.78
CA ALA A 88 -9.92 7.73 4.27
C ALA A 88 -10.41 8.64 3.12
N MET A 89 -9.54 8.95 2.16
CA MET A 89 -9.93 9.73 0.97
C MET A 89 -11.01 9.02 0.16
N ASN A 90 -10.99 7.69 0.08
CA ASN A 90 -12.04 6.92 -0.57
C ASN A 90 -13.43 7.11 0.07
N LEU A 91 -13.52 7.50 1.35
CA LEU A 91 -14.82 7.80 2.00
C LEU A 91 -15.50 9.04 1.44
N PHE A 92 -14.74 9.93 0.80
CA PHE A 92 -15.24 11.14 0.15
C PHE A 92 -15.56 10.91 -1.34
N THR A 93 -15.52 9.65 -1.80
CA THR A 93 -15.87 9.26 -3.17
C THR A 93 -17.20 8.50 -3.22
N ASN A 94 -17.70 8.23 -4.42
CA ASN A 94 -18.89 7.39 -4.63
C ASN A 94 -18.55 5.88 -4.68
N MET A 95 -17.36 5.48 -4.26
CA MET A 95 -16.92 4.09 -4.30
C MET A 95 -17.58 3.27 -3.20
N SER A 96 -18.15 2.11 -3.56
CA SER A 96 -18.73 1.16 -2.61
C SER A 96 -17.69 0.17 -2.10
N ILE A 97 -16.86 -0.35 -3.02
CA ILE A 97 -15.81 -1.33 -2.75
C ILE A 97 -14.50 -0.82 -3.35
N TYR A 98 -13.41 -0.92 -2.59
CA TYR A 98 -12.07 -0.61 -3.04
C TYR A 98 -11.09 -1.71 -2.62
N VAL A 99 -10.21 -2.08 -3.53
CA VAL A 99 -9.10 -3.01 -3.26
C VAL A 99 -7.87 -2.57 -4.04
N GLY A 100 -6.70 -2.77 -3.44
CA GLY A 100 -5.41 -2.68 -4.12
C GLY A 100 -4.44 -1.70 -3.48
N LEU A 101 -3.16 -1.97 -3.68
CA LEU A 101 -2.06 -1.19 -3.14
C LEU A 101 -1.67 0.02 -4.02
N SER A 102 -2.22 0.11 -5.23
CA SER A 102 -1.75 1.06 -6.25
C SER A 102 -1.75 2.52 -5.78
N GLY A 103 -2.77 2.98 -5.05
CA GLY A 103 -2.80 4.34 -4.49
C GLY A 103 -1.66 4.59 -3.50
N VAL A 104 -1.37 3.59 -2.66
CA VAL A 104 -0.25 3.61 -1.70
C VAL A 104 1.08 3.63 -2.45
N LEU A 105 1.25 2.84 -3.52
CA LEU A 105 2.47 2.82 -4.33
C LEU A 105 2.77 4.18 -4.97
N HIS A 106 1.76 4.84 -5.53
CA HIS A 106 1.93 6.20 -6.07
C HIS A 106 2.35 7.18 -4.97
N GLY A 107 1.76 7.08 -3.79
CA GLY A 107 2.15 7.89 -2.63
C GLY A 107 3.59 7.62 -2.17
N LEU A 108 4.01 6.35 -2.12
CA LEU A 108 5.37 5.96 -1.72
C LEU A 108 6.40 6.51 -2.72
N PHE A 109 6.15 6.32 -4.01
CA PHE A 109 7.00 6.84 -5.07
C PHE A 109 7.09 8.37 -4.99
N GLY A 110 5.94 9.06 -4.93
CA GLY A 110 5.90 10.52 -4.85
C GLY A 110 6.60 11.08 -3.60
N PHE A 111 6.40 10.46 -2.43
CA PHE A 111 7.04 10.86 -1.18
C PHE A 111 8.57 10.78 -1.28
N TRP A 112 9.12 9.64 -1.70
CA TRP A 112 10.58 9.48 -1.76
C TRP A 112 11.22 10.17 -2.95
N ALA A 113 10.56 10.25 -4.11
CA ALA A 113 11.04 11.05 -5.23
C ALA A 113 11.20 12.52 -4.80
N LEU A 114 10.22 13.06 -4.08
CA LEU A 114 10.28 14.43 -3.57
C LEU A 114 11.36 14.58 -2.47
N ALA A 115 11.49 13.61 -1.57
CA ALA A 115 12.54 13.61 -0.56
C ALA A 115 13.96 13.58 -1.17
N GLU A 116 14.18 12.81 -2.24
CA GLU A 116 15.47 12.78 -2.94
C GLU A 116 15.83 14.14 -3.54
N VAL A 117 14.86 14.84 -4.14
CA VAL A 117 15.06 16.20 -4.67
C VAL A 117 15.53 17.16 -3.56
N PHE A 118 14.93 17.08 -2.37
CA PHE A 118 15.33 17.91 -1.24
C PHE A 118 16.69 17.51 -0.64
N ASP A 119 17.03 16.22 -0.66
CA ASP A 119 18.31 15.69 -0.17
C ASP A 119 19.46 15.84 -1.18
N GLY A 120 19.20 16.36 -2.39
CA GLY A 120 20.19 16.46 -3.46
C GLY A 120 20.63 15.13 -4.07
N ARG A 121 19.88 14.05 -3.80
CA ARG A 121 20.10 12.71 -4.39
C ARG A 121 19.39 12.58 -5.72
N ARG A 122 19.92 11.73 -6.61
CA ARG A 122 19.46 11.59 -8.00
C ARG A 122 19.15 10.14 -8.41
N SER A 123 19.00 9.24 -7.44
CA SER A 123 18.78 7.81 -7.69
C SER A 123 17.48 7.55 -8.48
N SER A 124 16.46 8.38 -8.29
CA SER A 124 15.19 8.28 -8.99
C SER A 124 15.13 8.97 -10.36
N LEU A 125 16.15 9.74 -10.76
CA LEU A 125 16.14 10.51 -12.02
C LEU A 125 16.44 9.66 -13.28
N VAL A 126 16.73 8.37 -13.10
CA VAL A 126 17.05 7.44 -14.20
C VAL A 126 15.81 6.67 -14.68
N LEU A 127 14.63 6.97 -14.12
CA LEU A 127 13.31 6.49 -14.54
C LEU A 127 12.50 7.65 -15.10
#